data_AF-A0A7S3KKQ3-F1
#
_entry.id   AF-A0A7S3KKQ3-F1
#
_cell.length_a   1.000
_cell.length_b   1.000
_cell.length_c   1.000
_cell.angle_alpha   90.00
_cell.angle_beta   90.00
_cell.angle_gamma   90.00
#
_symmetry.space_group_name_H-M   'P 1'
#
loop_
_entity.id
_entity.type
_entity.pdbx_description
1 polymer ?
#
loop_
_entity_poly.entity_id
_entity_poly.type
_entity_poly.pdbx_seq_one_letter_code
_entity_poly.pdbx_strand_id
1 'polypeptide(L)'
;EQPPTDAEEEEIKKWEEDKEKRITDEKEETLNSSKRIGAKMYVHGKNFIKAGNNLVLKFTLDTKSAEVHPIFKNSEKLAFEVPDMGEEFEVGLHTVTVEASVNGQNFTSNGQTFQWNQIDRNMSEEELKKLMEAEEKAKGKGGKK
;
A
#
# COMPACT_ATOMS: atom_id res chain seq x y z
N GLU A 1 -2.28 18.95 0.22
CA GLU A 1 -2.43 20.23 0.94
C GLU A 1 -1.13 21.00 0.86
N GLN A 2 -1.19 22.30 0.58
CA GLN A 2 -0.05 23.20 0.75
C GLN A 2 -0.07 23.73 2.18
N PRO A 3 1.09 24.01 2.80
CA PRO A 3 1.13 24.67 4.09
C PRO A 3 0.47 26.06 3.96
N PRO A 4 -0.17 26.55 5.04
CA PRO A 4 -0.66 27.93 5.07
C PRO A 4 0.48 28.90 4.78
N THR A 5 0.28 29.80 3.81
CA THR A 5 1.32 30.69 3.25
C THR A 5 1.77 31.81 4.17
N ASP A 6 1.11 31.97 5.33
CA ASP A 6 1.32 33.06 6.29
C ASP A 6 1.52 32.57 7.74
N ALA A 7 1.85 31.28 7.92
CA ALA A 7 2.06 30.69 9.24
C ALA A 7 3.51 30.89 9.73
N GLU A 8 3.68 31.19 11.02
CA GLU A 8 5.00 31.27 11.67
C GLU A 8 5.74 29.92 11.57
N GLU A 9 7.09 29.93 11.56
CA GLU A 9 7.93 28.73 11.41
C GLU A 9 7.54 27.56 12.35
N GLU A 10 7.01 27.88 13.53
CA GLU A 10 6.55 26.89 14.51
C GLU A 10 5.26 26.17 14.09
N GLU A 11 4.33 26.86 13.41
CA GLU A 11 3.09 26.27 12.89
C GLU A 11 3.34 25.41 11.64
N ILE A 12 4.30 25.81 10.79
CA ILE A 12 4.75 25.00 9.65
C ILE A 12 5.33 23.67 10.16
N LYS A 13 6.19 23.74 11.18
CA LYS A 13 6.78 22.54 11.79
C LYS A 13 5.73 21.62 12.40
N LYS A 14 4.73 22.18 13.11
CA LYS A 14 3.62 21.41 13.67
C LYS A 14 2.74 20.76 12.60
N TRP A 15 2.56 21.42 11.45
CA TRP A 15 1.82 20.87 10.30
C TRP A 15 2.60 19.73 9.63
N GLU A 16 3.92 19.86 9.48
CA GLU A 16 4.78 18.78 8.99
C GLU A 16 4.79 17.56 9.93
N GLU A 17 4.92 17.79 11.25
CA GLU A 17 4.87 16.72 12.26
C GLU A 17 3.51 15.99 12.28
N ASP A 18 2.38 16.70 12.19
CA ASP A 18 1.05 16.08 12.13
C ASP A 18 0.88 15.24 10.85
N LYS A 19 1.41 15.72 9.72
CA LYS A 19 1.38 15.01 8.45
C LYS A 19 2.28 13.77 8.47
N GLU A 20 3.48 13.86 9.04
CA GLU A 20 4.36 12.70 9.23
C GLU A 20 3.72 11.67 10.16
N LYS A 21 3.04 12.12 11.21
CA LYS A 21 2.31 11.23 12.12
C LYS A 21 1.17 10.50 11.40
N ARG A 22 0.37 11.20 10.58
CA ARG A 22 -0.69 10.56 9.76
C ARG A 22 -0.13 9.57 8.75
N ILE A 23 1.00 9.89 8.12
CA ILE A 23 1.66 8.97 7.18
C ILE A 23 2.17 7.74 7.92
N THR A 24 2.72 7.91 9.12
CA THR A 24 3.20 6.81 9.95
C THR A 24 2.04 5.90 10.35
N ASP A 25 0.92 6.48 10.79
CA ASP A 25 -0.29 5.74 11.15
C ASP A 25 -0.89 4.96 9.95
N GLU A 26 -1.03 5.60 8.78
CA GLU A 26 -1.47 4.92 7.54
C GLU A 26 -0.49 3.81 7.11
N LYS A 27 0.83 4.02 7.29
CA LYS A 27 1.85 3.01 7.00
C LYS A 27 1.77 1.84 7.97
N GLU A 28 1.60 2.09 9.27
CA GLU A 28 1.45 1.05 10.28
C GLU A 28 0.17 0.24 10.07
N GLU A 29 -0.96 0.86 9.72
CA GLU A 29 -2.18 0.14 9.37
C GLU A 29 -2.00 -0.71 8.10
N THR A 30 -1.23 -0.19 7.15
CA THR A 30 -0.90 -0.89 5.90
C THR A 30 0.00 -2.10 6.14
N LEU A 31 0.95 -2.01 7.08
CA LEU A 31 1.88 -3.08 7.46
C LEU A 31 1.25 -4.13 8.38
N ASN A 32 0.37 -3.72 9.31
CA ASN A 32 -0.24 -4.61 10.32
C ASN A 32 -1.43 -5.42 9.80
N SER A 33 -1.95 -5.11 8.62
CA SER A 33 -3.07 -5.84 8.01
C SER A 33 -2.61 -6.54 6.75
N SER A 34 -2.83 -7.85 6.66
CA SER A 34 -2.61 -8.57 5.41
C SER A 34 -3.60 -8.10 4.33
N LYS A 35 -3.15 -8.11 3.09
CA LYS A 35 -3.84 -7.53 1.93
C LYS A 35 -4.11 -8.62 0.91
N ARG A 36 -5.29 -8.59 0.29
CA ARG A 36 -5.70 -9.57 -0.72
C ARG A 36 -5.59 -8.97 -2.11
N ILE A 37 -5.64 -9.83 -3.12
CA ILE A 37 -5.85 -9.40 -4.50
C ILE A 37 -7.03 -8.41 -4.60
N GLY A 38 -6.87 -7.36 -5.40
CA GLY A 38 -7.90 -6.34 -5.63
C GLY A 38 -8.09 -5.36 -4.46
N ALA A 39 -7.37 -5.53 -3.35
CA ALA A 39 -7.40 -4.54 -2.28
C ALA A 39 -6.81 -3.21 -2.78
N LYS A 40 -7.51 -2.11 -2.49
CA LYS A 40 -7.04 -0.76 -2.80
C LYS A 40 -6.03 -0.33 -1.75
N MET A 41 -4.85 0.06 -2.21
CA MET A 41 -3.73 0.44 -1.38
C MET A 41 -3.11 1.74 -1.84
N TYR A 42 -2.29 2.33 -0.97
CA TYR A 42 -1.54 3.54 -1.26
C TYR A 42 -0.05 3.35 -0.99
N VAL A 43 0.79 3.84 -1.89
CA VAL A 43 2.22 4.04 -1.62
C VAL A 43 2.42 5.51 -1.27
N HIS A 44 3.12 5.74 -0.15
CA HIS A 44 3.52 7.07 0.28
C HIS A 44 5.01 7.28 0.03
N GLY A 45 5.34 8.36 -0.66
CA GLY A 45 6.71 8.70 -1.04
C GLY A 45 6.88 10.21 -1.12
N LYS A 46 7.99 10.65 -1.71
CA LYS A 46 8.27 12.08 -1.94
C LYS A 46 8.50 12.31 -3.42
N ASN A 47 8.01 13.44 -3.93
CA ASN A 47 8.23 13.91 -5.30
C ASN A 47 7.75 12.95 -6.40
N PHE A 48 6.62 12.27 -6.20
CA PHE A 48 5.97 11.58 -7.31
C PHE A 48 5.59 12.57 -8.40
N ILE A 49 5.79 12.16 -9.65
CA ILE A 49 5.48 12.97 -10.82
C ILE A 49 4.26 12.36 -11.50
N LYS A 50 3.33 13.21 -11.94
CA LYS A 50 2.22 12.78 -12.78
C LYS A 50 2.76 12.40 -14.16
N ALA A 51 3.14 11.14 -14.30
CA ALA A 51 3.78 10.61 -15.51
C ALA A 51 2.80 9.83 -16.43
N GLY A 52 1.49 9.95 -16.20
CA GLY A 52 0.49 9.18 -16.95
C GLY A 52 0.71 7.67 -16.79
N ASN A 53 0.73 6.94 -17.91
CA ASN A 53 0.97 5.49 -17.94
C ASN A 53 2.46 5.11 -17.80
N ASN A 54 3.35 6.08 -17.63
CA ASN A 54 4.77 5.79 -17.45
C ASN A 54 5.12 5.46 -16.00
N LEU A 55 4.20 5.69 -15.05
CA LEU A 55 4.41 5.25 -13.67
C LEU A 55 4.10 3.77 -13.58
N VAL A 56 5.02 3.00 -13.02
CA VAL A 56 4.88 1.55 -12.84
C VAL A 56 5.21 1.20 -11.40
N LEU A 57 4.36 0.38 -10.76
CA LEU A 57 4.71 -0.30 -9.51
C LEU A 57 4.98 -1.77 -9.83
N LYS A 58 6.13 -2.26 -9.38
CA LYS A 58 6.50 -3.67 -9.46
C LYS A 58 6.35 -4.30 -8.09
N PHE A 59 5.60 -5.39 -8.04
CA PHE A 59 5.38 -6.24 -6.89
C PHE A 59 6.29 -7.44 -7.06
N THR A 60 7.17 -7.70 -6.11
CA THR A 60 8.11 -8.83 -6.16
C THR A 60 7.83 -9.75 -4.97
N LEU A 61 7.62 -11.02 -5.27
CA LEU A 61 7.51 -12.12 -4.30
C LEU A 61 8.36 -13.28 -4.81
N ASP A 62 9.40 -13.62 -4.05
CA ASP A 62 10.42 -14.61 -4.42
C ASP A 62 11.00 -14.36 -5.83
N THR A 63 10.64 -15.22 -6.79
CA THR A 63 11.12 -15.15 -8.18
C THR A 63 10.11 -14.53 -9.14
N LYS A 64 8.90 -14.25 -8.66
CA LYS A 64 7.84 -13.63 -9.46
C LYS A 64 7.77 -12.14 -9.24
N SER A 65 7.37 -11.47 -10.31
CA SER A 65 6.96 -10.09 -10.23
C SER A 65 5.70 -9.82 -11.03
N ALA A 66 4.86 -8.95 -10.50
CA ALA A 66 3.70 -8.39 -11.19
C ALA A 66 3.86 -6.87 -11.30
N GLU A 67 3.42 -6.29 -12.42
CA GLU A 67 3.50 -4.85 -12.65
C GLU A 67 2.09 -4.26 -12.75
N VAL A 68 1.87 -3.13 -12.10
CA VAL A 68 0.61 -2.38 -12.19
C VAL A 68 0.89 -0.91 -12.46
N HIS A 69 -0.08 -0.26 -13.09
CA HIS A 69 -0.05 1.18 -13.30
C HIS A 69 -0.82 1.86 -12.17
N PRO A 70 -0.13 2.53 -11.24
CA PRO A 70 -0.80 3.24 -10.16
C PRO A 70 -1.50 4.51 -10.67
N ILE A 71 -2.54 4.90 -9.95
CA ILE A 71 -3.23 6.17 -10.12
C ILE A 71 -2.48 7.23 -9.30
N PHE A 72 -1.91 8.21 -9.99
CA PHE A 72 -1.32 9.39 -9.34
C PHE A 72 -2.39 10.18 -8.58
N LYS A 73 -2.24 10.31 -7.26
CA LYS A 73 -3.13 11.15 -6.43
C LYS A 73 -2.52 12.52 -6.22
N ASN A 74 -1.28 12.58 -5.76
CA ASN A 74 -0.50 13.81 -5.57
C ASN A 74 1.00 13.48 -5.54
N SER A 75 1.84 14.49 -5.34
CA SER A 75 3.31 14.36 -5.29
C SER A 75 3.84 13.47 -4.16
N GLU A 76 2.99 12.99 -3.26
CA GLU A 76 3.38 12.20 -2.09
C GLU A 76 2.63 10.86 -2.01
N LYS A 77 1.61 10.65 -2.86
CA LYS A 77 0.69 9.51 -2.76
C LYS A 77 0.33 8.94 -4.12
N LEU A 78 0.47 7.62 -4.24
CA LEU A 78 0.02 6.81 -5.37
C LEU A 78 -1.03 5.82 -4.88
N ALA A 79 -2.06 5.57 -5.69
CA ALA A 79 -3.09 4.57 -5.39
C ALA A 79 -2.98 3.40 -6.37
N PHE A 80 -3.19 2.18 -5.90
CA PHE A 80 -3.15 0.99 -6.75
C PHE A 80 -4.06 -0.11 -6.21
N GLU A 81 -4.36 -1.09 -7.04
CA GLU A 81 -5.00 -2.33 -6.64
C GLU A 81 -3.94 -3.43 -6.57
N VAL A 82 -3.95 -4.20 -5.48
CA VAL A 82 -3.01 -5.32 -5.30
C VAL A 82 -3.22 -6.33 -6.43
N PRO A 83 -2.19 -6.63 -7.24
CA PRO A 83 -2.34 -7.58 -8.34
C PRO A 83 -2.49 -9.02 -7.86
N ASP A 84 -2.91 -9.90 -8.76
CA ASP A 84 -2.72 -11.34 -8.57
C ASP A 84 -1.23 -11.66 -8.66
N MET A 85 -0.67 -12.31 -7.64
CA MET A 85 0.74 -12.73 -7.67
C MET A 85 0.92 -14.13 -8.29
N GLY A 86 -0.17 -14.87 -8.54
CA GLY A 86 -0.17 -16.21 -9.11
C GLY A 86 -0.66 -17.29 -8.13
N GLU A 87 -1.15 -18.39 -8.68
CA GLU A 87 -1.70 -19.53 -7.93
C GLU A 87 -0.64 -20.49 -7.40
N GLU A 88 0.62 -20.38 -7.85
CA GLU A 88 1.67 -21.29 -7.36
C GLU A 88 2.12 -21.03 -5.92
N PHE A 89 1.71 -19.89 -5.35
CA PHE A 89 2.01 -19.54 -3.98
C PHE A 89 1.06 -20.28 -3.04
N GLU A 90 1.62 -20.86 -1.98
CA GLU A 90 0.86 -21.54 -0.94
C GLU A 90 -0.16 -20.60 -0.28
N VAL A 91 -1.28 -21.17 0.17
CA VAL A 91 -2.30 -20.42 0.92
C VAL A 91 -1.69 -19.92 2.23
N GLY A 92 -1.76 -18.61 2.49
CA GLY A 92 -1.17 -18.01 3.67
C GLY A 92 -0.62 -16.61 3.46
N LEU A 93 0.15 -16.15 4.45
CA LEU A 93 0.75 -14.82 4.48
C LEU A 93 2.12 -14.80 3.82
N HIS A 94 2.30 -13.88 2.89
CA HIS A 94 3.51 -13.69 2.08
C HIS A 94 4.00 -12.26 2.20
N THR A 95 5.31 -12.05 2.23
CA THR A 95 5.87 -10.70 2.25
C THR A 95 6.17 -10.24 0.83
N VAL A 96 5.41 -9.25 0.35
CA VAL A 96 5.57 -8.69 -1.00
C VAL A 96 6.31 -7.36 -0.92
N THR A 97 7.28 -7.18 -1.82
CA THR A 97 8.01 -5.92 -1.96
C THR A 97 7.43 -5.11 -3.12
N VAL A 98 7.18 -3.82 -2.91
CA VAL A 98 6.67 -2.89 -3.92
C VAL A 98 7.71 -1.84 -4.23
N GLU A 99 8.07 -1.74 -5.50
CA GLU A 99 9.03 -0.76 -6.00
C GLU A 99 8.37 0.11 -7.06
N ALA A 100 8.66 1.40 -7.06
CA ALA A 100 8.14 2.34 -8.05
C ALA A 100 9.18 2.63 -9.13
N SER A 101 8.73 2.82 -10.37
CA SER A 101 9.56 3.26 -11.48
C SER A 101 8.84 4.26 -12.36
N VAL A 102 9.62 5.11 -13.01
CA VAL A 102 9.20 5.92 -14.16
C VAL A 102 9.78 5.26 -15.40
N ASN A 103 8.91 4.83 -16.33
CA ASN A 103 9.20 4.09 -17.56
C ASN A 103 9.71 2.64 -17.36
N GLY A 104 9.59 2.06 -16.15
CA GLY A 104 9.97 0.67 -15.89
C GLY A 104 11.47 0.34 -16.01
N GLN A 105 12.33 1.37 -16.13
CA GLN A 105 13.78 1.17 -16.32
C GLN A 105 14.55 1.17 -14.99
N ASN A 106 14.25 2.12 -14.10
CA ASN A 106 14.91 2.26 -12.81
C ASN A 106 13.87 2.19 -11.70
N PHE A 107 13.96 1.16 -10.87
CA PHE A 107 13.11 0.98 -9.72
C PHE A 107 13.74 1.62 -8.47
N THR A 108 12.91 2.09 -7.55
CA THR A 108 13.34 2.63 -6.26
C THR A 108 14.14 1.59 -5.47
N SER A 109 15.35 1.92 -5.02
CA SER A 109 16.22 0.98 -4.30
C SER A 109 15.73 0.53 -2.91
N ASN A 110 14.78 1.26 -2.31
CA ASN A 110 14.14 0.90 -1.03
C ASN A 110 12.65 0.69 -1.26
N GLY A 111 12.28 -0.47 -1.79
CA GLY A 111 10.88 -0.87 -1.95
C GLY A 111 10.16 -0.95 -0.60
N GLN A 112 8.85 -0.69 -0.61
CA GLN A 112 7.99 -0.85 0.56
C GLN A 112 7.47 -2.28 0.64
N THR A 113 7.52 -2.92 1.81
CA THR A 113 7.00 -4.28 2.00
C THR A 113 5.61 -4.27 2.64
N PHE A 114 4.78 -5.26 2.31
CA PHE A 114 3.50 -5.50 2.97
C PHE A 114 3.17 -7.00 2.99
N GLN A 115 2.25 -7.41 3.86
CA GLN A 115 1.77 -8.77 3.95
C GLN A 115 0.66 -9.01 2.91
N TRP A 116 0.86 -9.91 1.96
CA TRP A 116 -0.16 -10.40 1.04
C TRP A 116 -0.73 -11.73 1.54
N ASN A 117 -2.05 -11.86 1.63
CA ASN A 117 -2.71 -13.08 2.06
C ASN A 117 -3.26 -13.82 0.84
N GLN A 118 -2.60 -14.92 0.47
CA GLN A 118 -3.09 -15.82 -0.56
C GLN A 118 -4.19 -16.70 0.03
N ILE A 119 -5.33 -16.75 -0.65
CA ILE A 119 -6.47 -17.54 -0.26
C ILE A 119 -6.74 -18.62 -1.29
N ASP A 120 -7.21 -19.78 -0.83
CA ASP A 120 -7.64 -20.84 -1.72
C ASP A 120 -8.82 -20.36 -2.58
N ARG A 121 -8.65 -20.39 -3.92
CA ARG A 121 -9.68 -19.94 -4.88
C ARG A 121 -10.88 -20.87 -4.94
N ASN A 122 -10.76 -22.08 -4.39
CA ASN A 122 -11.82 -23.07 -4.28
C ASN A 122 -12.63 -22.91 -2.97
N MET A 123 -12.33 -21.92 -2.12
CA MET A 123 -13.18 -21.60 -0.99
C MET A 123 -14.56 -21.11 -1.43
N SER A 124 -15.59 -21.66 -0.82
CA SER A 124 -16.97 -21.22 -1.00
C SER A 124 -17.15 -19.76 -0.55
N GLU A 125 -18.12 -19.07 -1.15
CA GLU A 125 -18.47 -17.68 -0.80
C GLU A 125 -18.73 -17.48 0.70
N GLU A 126 -19.31 -18.49 1.38
CA GLU A 126 -19.52 -18.47 2.84
C GLU A 126 -18.22 -18.46 3.65
N GLU A 127 -17.21 -19.23 3.22
CA GLU A 127 -15.90 -19.29 3.88
C GLU A 127 -15.13 -17.98 3.64
N LEU A 128 -15.21 -17.46 2.40
CA LEU A 128 -14.63 -16.19 2.01
C LEU A 128 -15.20 -15.03 2.85
N LYS A 129 -16.52 -15.03 3.06
CA LYS A 129 -17.24 -14.04 3.87
C LYS A 129 -16.88 -14.15 5.35
N LYS A 130 -16.79 -15.36 5.91
CA LYS A 130 -16.35 -15.56 7.30
C LYS A 130 -14.95 -15.03 7.54
N LEU A 131 -14.03 -15.24 6.60
CA LEU A 131 -12.68 -14.69 6.67
C LEU A 131 -12.69 -13.16 6.58
N MET A 132 -13.50 -12.56 5.70
CA MET A 132 -13.65 -11.09 5.63
C MET A 132 -14.21 -10.51 6.92
N GLU A 133 -15.26 -11.11 7.49
CA GLU A 133 -15.84 -10.68 8.76
C GLU A 133 -14.87 -10.85 9.95
N ALA A 134 -14.05 -11.90 9.94
CA ALA A 134 -13.03 -12.11 10.96
C ALA A 134 -11.92 -11.04 10.88
N GLU A 135 -11.49 -10.68 9.67
CA GLU A 135 -10.51 -9.60 9.47
C GLU A 135 -11.07 -8.23 9.88
N GLU A 136 -12.33 -7.92 9.56
CA GLU A 136 -12.97 -6.68 10.03
C GLU A 136 -13.06 -6.63 11.56
N LYS A 137 -13.42 -7.75 12.21
CA LYS A 137 -13.48 -7.84 13.68
C LYS A 137 -12.10 -7.73 14.34
N ALA A 138 -11.04 -8.17 13.67
CA ALA A 138 -9.67 -8.01 14.16
C ALA A 138 -9.21 -6.54 14.11
N LYS A 139 -9.55 -5.81 13.03
CA LYS A 139 -9.23 -4.38 12.89
C LYS A 139 -9.99 -3.50 13.88
N GLY A 140 -11.24 -3.83 14.17
CA GLY A 140 -12.08 -3.09 15.13
C GLY A 140 -11.64 -3.15 16.60
N LYS A 141 -10.69 -4.03 16.97
CA LYS A 141 -10.19 -4.15 18.36
C LYS A 141 -8.87 -3.43 18.63
N GLY A 142 -8.21 -2.85 17.62
CA GLY A 142 -6.92 -2.14 17.77
C GLY A 142 -7.02 -0.67 18.17
N GLY A 143 -8.17 -0.02 17.97
CA GLY A 143 -8.33 1.44 18.12
C GLY A 143 -8.61 1.97 19.52
N LYS A 144 -8.18 1.28 20.59
CA LYS A 144 -8.34 1.79 21.95
C LYS A 144 -7.22 1.35 22.88
N LYS A 145 -6.10 2.06 22.82
CA LYS A 145 -5.19 2.22 23.96
C LYS A 145 -4.47 3.55 23.87
#